data_AF-F3G5Q6-F1
#
_entry.id   AF-F3G5Q6-F1
#
_cell.length_a   1.000
_cell.length_b   1.000
_cell.length_c   1.000
_cell.angle_alpha   90.00
_cell.angle_beta   90.00
_cell.angle_gamma   90.00
#
_symmetry.space_group_name_H-M   'P 1'
#
loop_
_entity.id
_entity.type
_entity.pdbx_description
1 polymer ?
#
loop_
_entity_poly.entity_id
_entity_poly.type
_entity_poly.pdbx_seq_one_letter_code
_entity_poly.pdbx_strand_id
1 'polypeptide(L)'
;SGDFFRAEHLRVSLWNIDAEDDTGRLSAEQVGDRVLTLMLLWRKGTVVFHDVANKAQSALPLLLANTAQSELIWDDCRNISEAPEEQGLQSSEEAAPEGE
;
A
#
# COMPACT_ATOMS: atom_id res chain seq x y z
N SER A 1 -1.42 1.05 18.17
CA SER A 1 -0.14 0.66 17.52
C SER A 1 0.46 1.80 16.72
N GLY A 2 -0.32 2.66 16.06
CA GLY A 2 0.20 3.84 15.33
C GLY A 2 1.12 4.74 16.16
N ASP A 3 0.73 5.12 17.39
CA ASP A 3 1.57 5.94 18.28
C ASP A 3 2.92 5.29 18.59
N PHE A 4 2.92 3.99 18.84
CA PHE A 4 4.13 3.22 19.10
C PHE A 4 5.07 3.26 17.89
N PHE A 5 4.57 3.03 16.67
CA PHE A 5 5.40 3.07 15.47
C PHE A 5 6.01 4.45 15.24
N ARG A 6 5.26 5.52 15.52
CA ARG A 6 5.79 6.90 15.45
C ARG A 6 6.88 7.17 16.48
N ALA A 7 6.66 6.77 17.73
CA ALA A 7 7.64 6.95 18.81
C ALA A 7 8.96 6.20 18.54
N GLU A 8 8.88 5.05 17.88
CA GLU A 8 10.04 4.23 17.50
C GLU A 8 10.62 4.57 16.12
N HIS A 9 10.15 5.64 15.48
CA HIS A 9 10.57 6.03 14.12
C HIS A 9 10.43 4.90 13.08
N LEU A 10 9.41 4.05 13.23
CA LEU A 10 9.10 2.95 12.33
C LEU A 10 8.11 3.39 11.24
N ARG A 11 8.48 3.14 9.99
CA ARG A 11 7.58 3.30 8.85
C ARG A 11 6.79 2.01 8.61
N VAL A 12 5.47 2.11 8.56
CA VAL A 12 4.57 0.97 8.35
C VAL A 12 3.78 1.17 7.08
N SER A 13 3.86 0.20 6.17
CA SER A 13 3.01 0.12 4.98
C SER A 13 2.06 -1.05 5.11
N LEU A 14 0.80 -0.83 4.76
CA LEU A 14 -0.21 -1.87 4.55
C LEU A 14 -0.44 -2.07 3.06
N TRP A 15 -1.30 -3.03 2.73
CA TRP A 15 -1.75 -3.31 1.37
C TRP A 15 -3.26 -3.09 1.23
N ASN A 16 -3.68 -2.70 0.03
CA ASN A 16 -5.09 -2.62 -0.36
C ASN A 16 -5.45 -3.65 -1.44
N ILE A 17 -4.46 -4.34 -2.01
CA ILE A 17 -4.66 -5.40 -3.00
C ILE A 17 -3.99 -6.67 -2.48
N ASP A 18 -4.79 -7.70 -2.22
CA ASP A 18 -4.34 -9.00 -1.73
C ASP A 18 -4.44 -10.06 -2.83
N ALA A 19 -3.30 -10.69 -3.15
CA ALA A 19 -3.16 -11.73 -4.16
C ALA A 19 -3.85 -13.06 -3.77
N GLU A 20 -4.09 -13.31 -2.48
CA GLU A 20 -4.59 -14.60 -1.94
C GLU A 20 -3.76 -15.83 -2.37
N ASP A 21 -2.48 -15.64 -2.64
CA ASP A 21 -1.57 -16.65 -3.19
C ASP A 21 -1.19 -17.77 -2.19
N ASP A 22 -1.34 -17.52 -0.88
CA ASP A 22 -1.05 -18.51 0.18
C ASP A 22 -2.29 -19.29 0.69
N THR A 23 -3.49 -18.97 0.18
CA THR A 23 -4.74 -19.56 0.72
C THR A 23 -5.02 -20.99 0.25
N GLY A 24 -4.26 -21.49 -0.73
CA GLY A 24 -4.50 -22.78 -1.39
C GLY A 24 -5.69 -22.79 -2.36
N ARG A 25 -6.52 -21.74 -2.43
CA ARG A 25 -7.79 -21.74 -3.19
C ARG A 25 -7.66 -21.44 -4.68
N LEU A 26 -6.65 -20.65 -5.05
CA LEU A 26 -6.47 -20.14 -6.42
C LEU A 26 -5.29 -20.82 -7.12
N SER A 27 -5.37 -21.04 -8.43
CA SER A 27 -4.21 -21.34 -9.28
C SER A 27 -3.31 -20.09 -9.43
N ALA A 28 -2.08 -20.26 -9.91
CA ALA A 28 -1.20 -19.11 -10.17
C ALA A 28 -1.78 -18.13 -11.21
N GLU A 29 -2.46 -18.65 -12.24
CA GLU A 29 -3.15 -17.84 -13.24
C GLU A 29 -4.30 -17.04 -12.60
N GLN A 30 -5.13 -17.70 -11.79
CA GLN A 30 -6.23 -17.05 -11.06
C GLN A 30 -5.75 -15.97 -10.08
N VAL A 31 -4.58 -16.17 -9.45
CA VAL A 31 -3.93 -15.14 -8.64
C VAL A 31 -3.60 -13.91 -9.49
N GLY A 32 -2.99 -14.11 -10.67
CA GLY A 32 -2.67 -13.02 -11.60
C GLY A 32 -3.92 -12.25 -12.05
N ASP A 33 -4.97 -12.96 -12.48
CA ASP A 33 -6.23 -12.37 -12.93
C ASP A 33 -6.94 -11.57 -11.82
N ARG A 34 -6.92 -12.09 -10.60
CA ARG A 34 -7.46 -11.41 -9.42
C ARG A 34 -6.73 -10.09 -9.18
N VAL A 35 -5.40 -10.12 -9.11
CA VAL A 35 -4.59 -8.92 -8.86
C VAL A 35 -4.84 -7.88 -9.95
N LEU A 36 -4.85 -8.29 -11.23
CA LEU A 36 -5.14 -7.39 -12.34
C LEU A 36 -6.54 -6.77 -12.23
N THR A 37 -7.55 -7.57 -11.90
CA THR A 37 -8.93 -7.10 -11.70
C THR A 37 -9.00 -6.06 -10.58
N LEU A 38 -8.31 -6.29 -9.47
CA LEU A 38 -8.26 -5.35 -8.34
C LEU A 38 -7.49 -4.08 -8.72
N MET A 39 -6.38 -4.17 -9.46
CA MET A 39 -5.63 -2.99 -9.93
C MET A 39 -6.52 -2.07 -10.78
N LEU A 40 -7.38 -2.63 -11.64
CA LEU A 40 -8.33 -1.86 -12.44
C LEU A 40 -9.39 -1.14 -11.59
N LEU A 41 -9.79 -1.71 -10.44
CA LEU A 41 -10.73 -1.10 -9.51
C LEU A 41 -10.10 0.04 -8.71
N TRP A 42 -8.91 -0.17 -8.13
CA TRP A 42 -8.30 0.78 -7.18
C TRP A 42 -7.45 1.86 -7.85
N ARG A 43 -6.93 1.64 -9.07
CA ARG A 43 -6.06 2.55 -9.87
C ARG A 43 -4.74 2.98 -9.23
N LYS A 44 -4.58 2.86 -7.91
CA LYS A 44 -3.34 3.03 -7.14
C LYS A 44 -3.42 2.13 -5.91
N GLY A 45 -2.31 1.48 -5.56
CA GLY A 45 -2.29 0.62 -4.39
C GLY A 45 -0.97 -0.10 -4.15
N THR A 46 -0.88 -0.72 -2.99
CA THR A 46 0.18 -1.65 -2.62
C THR A 46 -0.40 -3.06 -2.75
N VAL A 47 0.26 -3.88 -3.56
CA VAL A 47 -0.09 -5.29 -3.77
C VAL A 47 0.78 -6.16 -2.86
N VAL A 48 0.17 -7.11 -2.14
CA VAL A 48 0.91 -8.11 -1.37
C VAL A 48 0.95 -9.45 -2.12
N PHE A 49 2.15 -10.05 -2.14
CA PHE A 49 2.43 -11.43 -2.55
C PHE A 49 3.29 -12.09 -1.46
N HIS A 50 3.21 -13.41 -1.36
CA HIS A 50 3.98 -14.22 -0.41
C HIS A 50 5.04 -15.03 -1.19
N ASP A 51 6.31 -14.67 -1.03
CA ASP A 51 7.45 -15.22 -1.79
C ASP A 51 7.72 -16.72 -1.55
N VAL A 52 7.28 -17.23 -0.40
CA VAL A 52 7.30 -18.67 -0.07
C VAL A 52 6.27 -19.49 -0.84
N ALA A 53 5.27 -18.86 -1.47
CA ALA A 53 4.24 -19.56 -2.24
C ALA A 53 4.71 -19.76 -3.69
N ASN A 54 4.70 -21.01 -4.17
CA ASN A 54 5.02 -21.37 -5.57
C ASN A 54 4.22 -20.54 -6.61
N LYS A 55 3.04 -20.05 -6.22
CA LYS A 55 2.17 -19.25 -7.08
C LYS A 55 2.70 -17.84 -7.31
N ALA A 56 3.32 -17.19 -6.33
CA ALA A 56 3.92 -15.87 -6.49
C ALA A 56 5.00 -15.87 -7.59
N GLN A 57 5.83 -16.91 -7.58
CA GLN A 57 6.92 -17.10 -8.55
C GLN A 57 6.42 -17.25 -9.99
N SER A 58 5.17 -17.69 -10.18
CA SER A 58 4.55 -17.85 -11.50
C SER A 58 3.67 -16.64 -11.88
N ALA A 59 2.88 -16.11 -10.95
CA ALA A 59 1.92 -15.05 -11.19
C ALA A 59 2.59 -13.68 -11.39
N LEU A 60 3.62 -13.36 -10.60
CA LEU A 60 4.26 -12.04 -10.64
C LEU A 60 4.94 -11.75 -12.00
N PRO A 61 5.75 -12.66 -12.58
CA PRO A 61 6.33 -12.41 -13.91
C PRO A 61 5.26 -12.21 -15.00
N LEU A 62 4.16 -12.97 -14.96
CA LEU A 62 3.05 -12.82 -15.90
C LEU A 62 2.35 -11.47 -15.75
N LEU A 63 2.08 -11.04 -14.51
CA LEU A 63 1.48 -9.74 -14.23
C LEU A 63 2.35 -8.58 -14.74
N LEU A 64 3.67 -8.66 -14.50
CA LEU A 64 4.62 -7.66 -14.99
C LEU A 64 4.67 -7.63 -16.53
N ALA A 65 4.70 -8.80 -17.18
CA ALA A 65 4.68 -8.89 -18.64
C ALA A 65 3.38 -8.31 -19.24
N ASN A 66 2.23 -8.62 -18.65
CA ASN A 66 0.92 -8.15 -19.10
C ASN A 66 0.71 -6.64 -18.91
N THR A 67 1.43 -6.03 -17.96
CA THR A 67 1.33 -4.60 -17.66
C THR A 67 2.48 -3.77 -18.25
N ALA A 68 3.48 -4.39 -18.87
CA ALA A 68 4.69 -3.74 -19.36
C ALA A 68 4.44 -2.65 -20.43
N GLN A 69 3.34 -2.74 -21.17
CA GLN A 69 2.96 -1.75 -22.21
C GLN A 69 1.85 -0.79 -21.76
N SER A 70 1.51 -0.80 -20.47
CA SER A 70 0.54 0.12 -19.90
C SER A 70 1.22 1.37 -19.32
N GLU A 71 0.44 2.37 -18.96
CA GLU A 71 0.91 3.55 -18.22
C GLU A 71 1.06 3.29 -16.71
N LEU A 72 0.98 2.02 -16.28
CA LEU A 72 1.19 1.63 -14.89
C LEU A 72 2.64 1.89 -14.48
N ILE A 73 2.82 2.51 -13.31
CA ILE A 73 4.12 2.71 -12.69
C ILE A 73 4.25 1.71 -11.54
N TRP A 74 5.23 0.81 -11.64
CA TRP A 74 5.69 0.01 -10.52
C TRP A 74 6.73 0.80 -9.74
N ASP A 75 6.43 1.12 -8.49
CA ASP A 75 7.28 1.98 -7.66
C ASP A 75 8.04 1.19 -6.59
N ASP A 76 9.19 1.72 -6.17
CA ASP A 76 10.00 1.15 -5.11
C ASP A 76 9.37 1.47 -3.75
N CYS A 77 9.38 0.51 -2.81
CA CYS A 77 8.79 0.71 -1.48
C CYS A 77 9.44 1.86 -0.69
N ARG A 78 10.68 2.24 -1.02
CA ARG A 78 11.39 3.39 -0.43
C ARG A 78 10.80 4.74 -0.87
N ASN A 79 10.04 4.75 -1.97
CA ASN A 79 9.39 5.94 -2.52
C ASN A 79 7.98 6.16 -1.95
N ILE A 80 7.49 5.24 -1.10
CA ILE A 80 6.26 5.45 -0.33
C ILE A 80 6.51 6.67 0.57
N SER A 81 6.01 7.82 0.13
CA SER A 81 6.12 9.07 0.86
C SER A 81 5.37 8.93 2.17
N GLU A 82 5.92 9.51 3.23
CA GLU A 82 5.16 9.68 4.47
C GLU A 82 3.89 10.45 4.13
N ALA A 83 2.75 9.96 4.63
CA ALA A 83 1.54 10.78 4.62
C ALA A 83 1.92 12.13 5.25
N PRO A 84 1.44 13.27 4.71
CA PRO A 84 1.76 14.57 5.29
C PRO A 84 1.52 14.48 6.79
N GLU A 85 2.56 14.73 7.60
CA GLU A 85 2.34 14.97 9.02
C GLU A 85 1.20 15.99 9.11
N GLU A 86 0.19 15.73 9.94
CA GLU A 86 -0.81 16.74 10.31
C GLU A 86 -0.10 17.87 11.08
N GLN A 87 0.71 18.65 10.38
CA GLN A 87 1.29 19.89 10.87
C GLN A 87 0.19 20.93 10.79
N GLY A 88 -0.53 21.09 11.90
CA GLY A 88 -1.37 22.28 12.10
C GLY A 88 -2.72 22.03 12.74
N LEU A 89 -2.73 21.58 13.99
CA LEU A 89 -3.69 22.15 14.95
C LEU A 89 -2.89 22.79 16.08
N GLN A 90 -2.22 23.92 15.75
CA GLN A 90 -1.84 24.86 16.79
C GLN A 90 -3.14 25.42 17.37
N SER A 91 -3.44 25.06 18.61
CA SER A 91 -4.46 25.74 19.42
C SER A 91 -4.07 27.21 19.47
N SER A 92 -4.75 28.04 18.67
CA SER A 92 -4.85 29.47 18.94
C SER A 92 -5.88 29.62 20.06
N GLU A 93 -5.47 29.31 21.28
CA GLU A 93 -6.17 29.79 22.47
C GLU A 93 -5.93 31.30 22.54
N GLU A 94 -6.93 32.00 22.02
CA GLU A 94 -7.11 33.44 22.08
C GLU A 94 -7.16 33.89 23.55
N ALA A 95 -6.03 34.32 24.09
CA ALA A 95 -5.99 35.05 25.35
C ALA A 95 -6.54 36.46 25.11
N ALA A 96 -7.85 36.60 25.32
CA ALA A 96 -8.50 37.90 25.41
C ALA A 96 -7.89 38.71 26.57
N PRO A 97 -7.61 40.02 26.39
CA PRO A 97 -7.18 40.85 27.51
C PRO A 97 -8.38 41.13 28.43
N GLU A 98 -8.28 40.76 29.70
CA GLU A 98 -9.21 41.24 30.72
C GLU A 98 -9.03 42.75 30.88
N GLY A 99 -10.12 43.47 30.68
CA GLY A 99 -10.22 44.91 30.92
C GLY A 99 -10.61 45.21 32.37
N GLU A 100 -10.17 46.41 32.78
CA GLU A 100 -10.43 47.18 34.02
C GLU A 100 -9.62 46.84 35.28
#